data_AF-A0A4Y7IT11-F1
#
_entry.id   AF-A0A4Y7IT11-F1
#
_cell.length_a   1.000
_cell.length_b   1.000
_cell.length_c   1.000
_cell.angle_alpha   90.00
_cell.angle_beta   90.00
_cell.angle_gamma   90.00
#
_symmetry.space_group_name_H-M   'P 1'
#
loop_
_entity.id
_entity.type
_entity.pdbx_description
1 polymer ?
#
loop_
_entity_poly.entity_id
_entity_poly.type
_entity_poly.pdbx_seq_one_letter_code
_entity_poly.pdbx_strand_id
1 'polypeptide(L)'
;MGYKLPVHFSTSLICFALFMNPLFVSSELQYPELYYDYYDDTCPHLRNIVRYNVWQAVRKETRIAASLLRLHFHDCLVDGCDASILLDDTNTFKGEKNALPNKNSVRGYELIDSIKADVERECPLTVSCPLTQVKLFLL
;
A
#
# COMPACT_ATOMS: atom_id res chain seq x y z
N MET A 1 11.00 -32.49 60.30
CA MET A 1 10.80 -31.15 59.71
C MET A 1 11.10 -31.23 58.23
N GLY A 2 10.14 -30.84 57.39
CA GLY A 2 10.32 -30.69 55.94
C GLY A 2 9.42 -31.60 55.09
N TYR A 3 8.27 -31.09 54.69
CA TYR A 3 7.72 -31.40 53.36
C TYR A 3 7.34 -30.07 52.68
N LYS A 4 7.88 -29.89 51.48
CA LYS A 4 7.60 -28.75 50.57
C LYS A 4 6.24 -28.98 49.93
N LEU A 5 5.37 -27.97 49.92
CA LEU A 5 4.11 -27.97 49.18
C LEU A 5 4.32 -27.44 47.74
N PRO A 6 3.73 -28.08 46.70
CA PRO A 6 3.94 -27.72 45.31
C PRO A 6 3.02 -26.56 44.87
N VAL A 7 3.66 -25.47 44.44
CA VAL A 7 3.07 -24.23 43.89
C VAL A 7 2.41 -24.38 42.50
N HIS A 8 2.20 -25.61 42.02
CA HIS A 8 1.84 -25.90 40.62
C HIS A 8 0.33 -26.07 40.34
N PHE A 9 -0.51 -26.21 41.37
CA PHE A 9 -1.96 -26.47 41.18
C PHE A 9 -2.81 -25.19 41.14
N SER A 10 -2.32 -24.11 41.76
CA SER A 10 -3.04 -22.84 41.87
C SER A 10 -3.00 -22.01 40.57
N THR A 11 -1.93 -22.15 39.77
CA THR A 11 -1.74 -21.38 38.53
C THR A 11 -2.65 -21.83 37.38
N SER A 12 -3.08 -23.10 37.36
CA SER A 12 -3.91 -23.63 36.26
C SER A 12 -5.37 -23.16 36.32
N LEU A 13 -5.93 -22.89 37.51
CA LEU A 13 -7.29 -22.40 37.67
C LEU A 13 -7.42 -20.89 37.40
N ILE A 14 -6.35 -20.12 37.66
CA ILE A 14 -6.31 -18.68 37.43
C ILE A 14 -6.29 -18.35 35.93
N CYS A 15 -5.61 -19.16 35.11
CA CYS A 15 -5.60 -18.98 33.64
C CYS A 15 -6.96 -19.27 32.98
N PHE A 16 -7.73 -20.23 33.49
CA PHE A 16 -9.05 -20.58 32.92
C PHE A 16 -10.12 -19.52 33.20
N ALA A 17 -10.07 -18.86 34.36
CA ALA A 17 -11.01 -17.81 34.75
C ALA A 17 -10.80 -16.49 33.97
N LEU A 18 -9.59 -16.22 33.48
CA LEU A 18 -9.29 -15.04 32.66
C LEU A 18 -9.76 -15.20 31.21
N PHE A 19 -9.94 -16.44 30.73
CA PHE A 19 -10.39 -16.74 29.36
C PHE A 19 -11.92 -16.65 29.17
N MET A 20 -12.70 -16.75 30.25
CA MET A 20 -14.18 -16.72 30.23
C MET A 20 -14.78 -15.35 30.59
N ASN A 21 -13.94 -14.33 30.80
CA ASN A 21 -14.42 -12.95 30.97
C ASN A 21 -14.71 -12.34 29.60
N PRO A 22 -15.95 -11.87 29.32
CA PRO A 22 -16.30 -11.20 28.05
C PRO A 22 -15.60 -9.84 27.85
N LEU A 23 -14.70 -9.44 28.75
CA LEU A 23 -13.94 -8.19 28.70
C LEU A 23 -12.58 -8.28 28.02
N PHE A 24 -12.07 -9.48 27.72
CA PHE A 24 -10.87 -9.64 26.88
C PHE A 24 -11.28 -9.98 25.45
N VAL A 25 -11.86 -9.00 24.75
CA VAL A 25 -11.84 -9.00 23.29
C VAL A 25 -10.40 -8.64 22.90
N SER A 26 -9.61 -9.63 22.52
CA SER A 26 -8.40 -9.37 21.74
C SER A 26 -8.87 -8.74 20.43
N SER A 27 -8.70 -7.43 20.29
CA SER A 27 -8.83 -6.79 18.98
C SER A 27 -7.71 -7.36 18.11
N GLU A 28 -8.02 -8.36 17.30
CA GLU A 28 -7.18 -8.70 16.16
C GLU A 28 -7.03 -7.40 15.35
N LEU A 29 -5.79 -6.93 15.21
CA LEU A 29 -5.49 -5.86 14.28
C LEU A 29 -5.77 -6.42 12.87
N GLN A 30 -6.99 -6.22 12.38
CA GLN A 30 -7.35 -6.54 11.00
C GLN A 30 -6.61 -5.54 10.10
N TYR A 31 -5.42 -5.92 9.63
CA TYR A 31 -4.79 -5.22 8.53
C TYR A 31 -5.63 -5.47 7.27
N PRO A 32 -5.95 -4.43 6.47
CA PRO A 32 -6.60 -4.63 5.19
C PRO A 32 -5.72 -5.54 4.33
N GLU A 33 -6.25 -6.72 4.01
CA GLU A 33 -5.56 -7.66 3.15
C GLU A 33 -5.66 -7.17 1.69
N LEU A 34 -4.52 -7.11 1.01
CA LEU A 34 -4.46 -6.68 -0.37
C LEU A 34 -4.84 -7.84 -1.29
N TYR A 35 -5.85 -7.63 -2.13
CA TYR A 35 -6.27 -8.62 -3.11
C TYR A 35 -6.03 -8.12 -4.55
N TYR A 36 -5.58 -9.00 -5.45
CA TYR A 36 -5.23 -8.70 -6.85
C TYR A 36 -6.44 -8.38 -7.77
N ASP A 37 -7.57 -9.05 -7.56
CA ASP A 37 -8.89 -8.85 -8.20
C ASP A 37 -9.79 -7.80 -7.52
N TYR A 38 -9.30 -7.01 -6.55
CA TYR A 38 -10.13 -6.07 -5.78
C TYR A 38 -10.98 -5.13 -6.66
N TYR A 39 -10.51 -4.82 -7.87
CA TYR A 39 -11.20 -4.00 -8.86
C TYR A 39 -11.80 -4.77 -10.03
N ASP A 40 -11.79 -6.10 -10.06
CA ASP A 40 -12.27 -6.87 -11.21
C ASP A 40 -13.78 -6.65 -11.44
N ASP A 41 -14.56 -6.43 -10.38
CA ASP A 41 -15.99 -6.12 -10.50
C ASP A 41 -16.29 -4.62 -10.73
N THR A 42 -15.51 -3.73 -10.10
CA THR A 42 -15.80 -2.29 -10.08
C THR A 42 -15.06 -1.50 -11.16
N CYS A 43 -13.94 -2.00 -11.64
CA CYS A 43 -13.17 -1.44 -12.76
C CYS A 43 -12.46 -2.56 -13.56
N PRO A 44 -13.21 -3.42 -14.28
CA PRO A 44 -12.69 -4.63 -14.94
C PRO A 44 -11.58 -4.36 -15.96
N HIS A 45 -11.54 -3.15 -16.52
CA HIS A 45 -10.55 -2.74 -17.51
C HIS A 45 -9.30 -2.08 -16.93
N LEU A 46 -9.23 -1.88 -15.60
CA LEU A 46 -8.10 -1.24 -14.92
C LEU A 46 -6.74 -1.82 -15.34
N ARG A 47 -6.63 -3.16 -15.33
CA ARG A 47 -5.37 -3.84 -15.67
C ARG A 47 -4.93 -3.58 -17.10
N ASN A 48 -5.87 -3.56 -18.02
CA ASN A 48 -5.59 -3.32 -19.43
C ASN A 48 -5.19 -1.87 -19.68
N ILE A 49 -5.86 -0.90 -19.04
CA ILE A 49 -5.56 0.53 -19.15
C ILE A 49 -4.14 0.82 -18.65
N VAL A 50 -3.81 0.36 -17.44
CA VAL A 50 -2.48 0.54 -16.84
C VAL A 50 -1.42 -0.14 -17.71
N ARG A 51 -1.63 -1.41 -18.09
CA ARG A 51 -0.68 -2.18 -18.89
C ARG A 51 -0.43 -1.51 -20.24
N TYR A 52 -1.47 -1.10 -20.95
CA TYR A 52 -1.36 -0.44 -22.25
C TYR A 52 -0.53 0.84 -22.15
N ASN A 53 -0.87 1.75 -21.24
CA ASN A 53 -0.17 3.02 -21.09
C ASN A 53 1.30 2.86 -20.67
N VAL A 54 1.60 1.96 -19.75
CA VAL A 54 2.99 1.65 -19.36
C VAL A 54 3.77 1.08 -20.55
N TRP A 55 3.19 0.15 -21.31
CA TRP A 55 3.84 -0.40 -22.51
C TRP A 55 4.10 0.66 -23.58
N GLN A 56 3.15 1.57 -23.82
CA GLN A 56 3.37 2.68 -24.75
C GLN A 56 4.52 3.59 -24.28
N ALA A 57 4.58 3.92 -23.00
CA ALA A 57 5.67 4.71 -22.44
C ALA A 57 7.02 4.01 -22.54
N VAL A 58 7.08 2.70 -22.23
CA VAL A 58 8.33 1.90 -22.32
C VAL A 58 8.83 1.81 -23.76
N ARG A 59 7.93 1.67 -24.74
CA ARG A 59 8.31 1.69 -26.16
C ARG A 59 8.91 3.03 -26.60
N LYS A 60 8.50 4.13 -25.98
CA LYS A 60 9.03 5.47 -26.24
C LYS A 60 10.36 5.72 -25.51
N GLU A 61 10.47 5.27 -24.27
CA GLU A 61 11.66 5.41 -23.45
C GLU A 61 11.81 4.23 -22.48
N THR A 62 12.68 3.27 -22.79
CA THR A 62 12.86 2.04 -22.00
C THR A 62 13.18 2.29 -20.52
N ARG A 63 13.90 3.39 -20.21
CA ARG A 63 14.25 3.78 -18.83
C ARG A 63 13.05 4.09 -17.95
N ILE A 64 11.86 4.35 -18.53
CA ILE A 64 10.66 4.63 -17.74
C ILE A 64 10.25 3.44 -16.87
N ALA A 65 10.51 2.19 -17.31
CA ALA A 65 10.24 1.00 -16.50
C ALA A 65 11.01 1.04 -15.16
N ALA A 66 12.31 1.33 -15.22
CA ALA A 66 13.14 1.48 -14.02
C ALA A 66 12.74 2.71 -13.18
N SER A 67 12.28 3.77 -13.84
CA SER A 67 11.82 4.99 -13.16
C SER A 67 10.56 4.74 -12.34
N LEU A 68 9.61 3.99 -12.91
CA LEU A 68 8.35 3.61 -12.25
C LEU A 68 8.58 2.65 -11.09
N LEU A 69 9.49 1.67 -11.25
CA LEU A 69 9.90 0.80 -10.14
C LEU A 69 10.52 1.60 -8.99
N ARG A 70 11.40 2.56 -9.32
CA ARG A 70 11.99 3.45 -8.33
C ARG A 70 10.94 4.33 -7.64
N LEU A 71 9.99 4.89 -8.39
CA LEU A 71 8.91 5.69 -7.83
C LEU A 71 8.11 4.87 -6.80
N HIS A 72 7.70 3.66 -7.17
CA HIS A 72 6.97 2.77 -6.26
C HIS A 72 7.78 2.41 -5.00
N PHE A 73 9.07 2.14 -5.15
CA PHE A 73 9.96 1.88 -4.03
C PHE A 73 10.05 3.08 -3.08
N HIS A 74 10.20 4.30 -3.63
CA HIS A 74 10.29 5.50 -2.81
C HIS A 74 8.97 5.86 -2.12
N ASP A 75 7.82 5.54 -2.72
CA ASP A 75 6.50 5.62 -2.07
C ASP A 75 6.47 4.68 -0.85
N CYS A 76 6.67 3.38 -1.08
CA CYS A 76 6.54 2.37 -0.03
C CYS A 76 7.55 2.47 1.12
N LEU A 77 8.66 3.20 0.94
CA LEU A 77 9.66 3.39 1.98
C LEU A 77 9.30 4.46 3.01
N VAL A 78 8.45 5.42 2.65
CA VAL A 78 8.07 6.54 3.51
C VAL A 78 6.60 6.37 3.84
N ASP A 79 6.30 6.02 5.09
CA ASP A 79 4.93 5.82 5.61
C ASP A 79 4.01 4.84 4.83
N GLY A 80 4.56 4.09 3.88
CA GLY A 80 3.90 2.99 3.18
C GLY A 80 3.50 3.32 1.74
N CYS A 81 2.88 2.37 1.05
CA CYS A 81 2.49 2.56 -0.35
C CYS A 81 1.15 3.33 -0.42
N ASP A 82 1.16 4.62 -0.11
CA ASP A 82 -0.02 5.46 0.04
C ASP A 82 -0.12 6.60 -1.01
N ALA A 83 0.79 6.61 -1.99
CA ALA A 83 0.89 7.61 -3.05
C ALA A 83 1.24 9.03 -2.55
N SER A 84 1.71 9.18 -1.31
CA SER A 84 2.19 10.44 -0.74
C SER A 84 3.30 11.08 -1.60
N ILE A 85 4.14 10.27 -2.25
CA ILE A 85 5.20 10.76 -3.15
C ILE A 85 4.66 11.53 -4.36
N LEU A 86 3.40 11.30 -4.74
CA LEU A 86 2.77 11.97 -5.88
C LEU A 86 2.26 13.38 -5.55
N LEU A 87 2.20 13.76 -4.27
CA LEU A 87 1.67 15.06 -3.86
C LEU A 87 2.70 16.18 -4.09
N ASP A 88 2.25 17.27 -4.70
CA ASP A 88 3.04 18.48 -4.89
C ASP A 88 3.06 19.35 -3.62
N ASP A 89 4.09 20.18 -3.50
CA ASP A 89 4.16 21.19 -2.46
C ASP A 89 2.98 22.17 -2.57
N THR A 90 2.45 22.56 -1.43
CA THR A 90 1.50 23.67 -1.29
C THR A 90 2.03 24.68 -0.27
N ASN A 91 1.32 25.79 -0.05
CA ASN A 91 1.73 26.79 0.94
C ASN A 91 1.79 26.24 2.37
N THR A 92 1.07 25.16 2.66
CA THR A 92 0.92 24.58 4.01
C THR A 92 1.45 23.15 4.11
N PHE A 93 1.85 22.55 3.00
CA PHE A 93 2.28 21.16 2.93
C PHE A 93 3.53 21.05 2.07
N LYS A 94 4.56 20.39 2.60
CA LYS A 94 5.76 20.05 1.85
C LYS A 94 5.70 18.58 1.49
N GLY A 95 5.52 18.30 0.21
CA GLY A 95 5.47 16.96 -0.34
C GLY A 95 6.86 16.35 -0.49
N GLU A 96 6.87 15.08 -0.89
CA GLU A 96 8.08 14.29 -0.91
C GLU A 96 8.90 14.47 -2.19
N LYS A 97 8.29 14.97 -3.27
CA LYS A 97 8.97 15.18 -4.57
C LYS A 97 10.25 16.01 -4.44
N ASN A 98 10.26 16.97 -3.52
CA ASN A 98 11.39 17.88 -3.26
C ASN A 98 12.32 17.41 -2.14
N ALA A 99 12.10 16.24 -1.56
CA ALA A 99 13.05 15.63 -0.62
C ALA A 99 14.38 15.32 -1.31
N LEU A 100 15.49 15.34 -0.54
CA LEU A 100 16.85 15.09 -1.05
C LEU A 100 16.95 13.84 -1.97
N PRO A 101 16.38 12.67 -1.62
CA PRO A 101 16.49 11.48 -2.48
C PRO A 101 15.63 11.54 -3.76
N ASN A 102 14.64 12.45 -3.83
CA ASN A 102 13.63 12.53 -4.88
C ASN A 102 13.88 13.67 -5.87
N LYS A 103 14.35 14.81 -5.35
CA LYS A 103 14.56 16.05 -6.10
C LYS A 103 15.51 15.83 -7.28
N ASN A 104 15.05 16.16 -8.48
CA ASN A 104 15.79 15.96 -9.74
C ASN A 104 16.24 14.49 -9.95
N SER A 105 15.51 13.52 -9.39
CA SER A 105 15.94 12.12 -9.37
C SER A 105 14.81 11.14 -9.67
N VAL A 106 13.73 11.16 -8.89
CA VAL A 106 12.52 10.35 -9.18
C VAL A 106 11.75 11.04 -10.31
N ARG A 107 11.21 10.25 -11.24
CA ARG A 107 10.55 10.71 -12.48
C ARG A 107 9.48 9.73 -12.92
N GLY A 108 8.59 10.17 -13.80
CA GLY A 108 7.45 9.39 -14.28
C GLY A 108 6.11 9.80 -13.66
N TYR A 109 6.07 10.92 -12.93
CA TYR A 109 4.84 11.47 -12.35
C TYR A 109 3.78 11.74 -13.42
N GLU A 110 4.19 12.32 -14.56
CA GLU A 110 3.30 12.69 -15.65
C GLU A 110 2.67 11.47 -16.32
N LEU A 111 3.38 10.34 -16.32
CA LEU A 111 2.84 9.07 -16.81
C LEU A 111 1.78 8.52 -15.83
N ILE A 112 2.02 8.62 -14.53
CA ILE A 112 1.03 8.22 -13.52
C ILE A 112 -0.22 9.10 -13.63
N ASP A 113 -0.07 10.41 -13.82
CA ASP A 113 -1.19 11.33 -14.02
C ASP A 113 -2.00 10.98 -15.28
N SER A 114 -1.32 10.68 -16.39
CA SER A 114 -1.98 10.25 -17.63
C SER A 114 -2.74 8.94 -17.45
N ILE A 115 -2.13 7.95 -16.78
CA ILE A 115 -2.79 6.67 -16.47
C ILE A 115 -4.01 6.91 -15.58
N LYS A 116 -3.86 7.72 -14.54
CA LYS A 116 -4.95 8.04 -13.62
C LYS A 116 -6.10 8.74 -14.34
N ALA A 117 -5.81 9.67 -15.24
CA ALA A 117 -6.84 10.34 -16.05
C ALA A 117 -7.61 9.36 -16.95
N ASP A 118 -6.92 8.36 -17.53
CA ASP A 118 -7.58 7.32 -18.31
C ASP A 118 -8.43 6.38 -17.45
N VAL A 119 -7.93 6.00 -16.27
CA VAL A 119 -8.66 5.20 -15.29
C VAL A 119 -9.91 5.93 -14.79
N GLU A 120 -9.81 7.23 -14.45
CA GLU A 120 -10.95 8.03 -14.01
C GLU A 120 -12.00 8.25 -15.10
N ARG A 121 -11.59 8.18 -16.38
CA ARG A 121 -12.54 8.20 -17.51
C ARG A 121 -13.34 6.91 -17.60
N GLU A 122 -12.73 5.78 -17.26
CA GLU A 122 -13.34 4.46 -17.30
C GLU A 122 -14.19 4.17 -16.05
N CYS A 123 -13.63 4.41 -14.87
CA CYS A 123 -14.24 4.11 -13.58
C CYS A 123 -14.04 5.28 -12.59
N PRO A 124 -14.89 6.32 -12.69
CA PRO A 124 -14.77 7.52 -11.88
C PRO A 124 -14.76 7.22 -10.38
N LEU A 125 -13.87 7.89 -9.63
CA LEU A 125 -13.78 7.86 -8.17
C LEU A 125 -13.70 6.45 -7.55
N THR A 126 -13.28 5.45 -8.32
CA THR A 126 -13.30 4.04 -7.92
C THR A 126 -11.91 3.56 -7.49
N VAL A 127 -10.89 3.86 -8.30
CA VAL A 127 -9.53 3.33 -8.10
C VAL A 127 -8.68 4.32 -7.30
N SER A 128 -8.05 3.89 -6.21
CA SER A 128 -7.16 4.76 -5.43
C SER A 128 -5.83 5.04 -6.14
N CYS A 129 -5.20 6.18 -5.88
CA CYS A 129 -3.90 6.54 -6.48
C CYS A 129 -2.75 5.54 -6.20
N PRO A 130 -2.65 4.90 -5.01
CA PRO A 130 -1.64 3.86 -4.79
C PRO A 130 -1.82 2.64 -5.71
N LEU A 131 -3.06 2.34 -6.11
CA LEU A 131 -3.38 1.20 -6.96
C LEU A 131 -3.22 1.51 -8.46
N THR A 132 -3.19 2.79 -8.86
CA THR A 132 -2.74 3.18 -10.21
C THR A 132 -1.21 3.21 -10.36
N GLN A 133 -0.46 3.20 -9.25
CA GLN A 133 0.96 2.94 -9.32
C GLN A 133 1.22 1.50 -9.77
N VAL A 134 2.38 1.29 -10.38
CA VAL A 134 2.79 0.16 -11.26
C VAL A 134 2.85 -1.21 -10.56
N LYS A 135 2.23 -1.35 -9.40
CA LYS A 135 2.00 -2.60 -8.65
C LYS A 135 1.38 -3.71 -9.52
N LEU A 136 0.63 -3.33 -10.55
CA LEU A 136 -0.01 -4.24 -11.50
C LEU A 136 0.88 -4.70 -12.67
N PHE A 137 2.09 -4.14 -12.83
CA PHE A 137 3.03 -4.48 -13.90
C PHE A 137 4.21 -5.35 -13.43
N LEU A 138 4.44 -5.43 -12.12
CA LEU A 138 5.53 -6.20 -11.51
C LEU A 138 5.12 -7.64 -11.13
N LEU A 139 3.90 -8.05 -11.47
CA LEU A 139 3.36 -9.41 -11.33
C LEU A 139 2.79 -9.89 -12.67
#